data_AF-A0A2I0NLJ2-F1
#
_entry.id   AF-A0A2I0NLJ2-F1
#
_cell.length_a   1.000
_cell.length_b   1.000
_cell.length_c   1.000
_cell.angle_alpha   90.00
_cell.angle_beta   90.00
_cell.angle_gamma   90.00
#
_symmetry.space_group_name_H-M   'P 1'
#
loop_
_entity.id
_entity.type
_entity.pdbx_description
1 polymer ?
#
loop_
_entity_poly.entity_id
_entity_poly.type
_entity_poly.pdbx_seq_one_letter_code
_entity_poly.pdbx_strand_id
1 'polypeptide(L)'
;MVEKKSPASGWPIAQGDFHTGDAQSCAAVVTMGSHLDEQGICDAGAAIAGSCKTENLGIEKIIANVISNPNIRFILCCGTEVKGHLSGQS
;
A
#
# COMPACT_ATOMS: atom_id res chain seq x y z
N MET A 1 9.44 -23.44 -4.46
CA MET A 1 8.34 -22.59 -3.94
C MET A 1 8.94 -21.36 -3.28
N VAL A 2 8.24 -20.23 -3.28
CA VAL A 2 8.74 -18.97 -2.68
C VAL A 2 8.51 -19.00 -1.18
N GLU A 3 9.50 -18.59 -0.38
CA GLU A 3 9.35 -18.48 1.07
C GLU A 3 8.40 -17.34 1.44
N LYS A 4 7.53 -17.60 2.43
CA LYS A 4 6.58 -16.63 3.00
C LYS A 4 6.70 -16.63 4.51
N LYS A 5 6.35 -15.49 5.13
CA LYS A 5 6.33 -15.33 6.59
C LYS A 5 4.98 -14.75 7.01
N SER A 6 4.56 -15.02 8.24
CA SER A 6 3.35 -14.41 8.79
C SER A 6 3.57 -12.89 8.95
N PRO A 7 2.62 -12.04 8.52
CA PRO A 7 2.58 -10.63 8.90
C PRO A 7 2.45 -10.46 10.42
N ALA A 8 2.63 -9.24 10.90
CA ALA A 8 2.29 -8.88 12.27
C ALA A 8 0.82 -9.22 12.59
N SER A 9 0.55 -9.60 13.84
CA SER A 9 -0.82 -9.90 14.27
C SER A 9 -1.72 -8.68 14.10
N GLY A 10 -2.87 -8.87 13.44
CA GLY A 10 -3.81 -7.79 13.14
C GLY A 10 -3.40 -6.89 11.98
N TRP A 11 -2.43 -7.29 11.15
CA TRP A 11 -2.07 -6.56 9.93
C TRP A 11 -3.29 -6.36 9.00
N PRO A 12 -3.49 -5.15 8.41
CA PRO A 12 -2.67 -3.94 8.56
C PRO A 12 -2.85 -3.21 9.90
N ILE A 13 -1.74 -2.70 10.48
CA ILE A 13 -1.71 -2.14 11.84
C ILE A 13 -2.21 -0.70 11.90
N ALA A 14 -1.88 0.12 10.90
CA ALA A 14 -2.27 1.51 10.84
C ALA A 14 -3.57 1.68 10.03
N GLN A 15 -4.58 2.30 10.63
CA GLN A 15 -5.83 2.62 9.93
C GLN A 15 -5.61 3.71 8.87
N GLY A 16 -6.28 3.54 7.73
CA GLY A 16 -6.21 4.44 6.58
C GLY A 16 -7.27 4.10 5.55
N ASP A 17 -7.16 4.75 4.40
CA ASP A 17 -8.04 4.56 3.25
C ASP A 17 -7.36 3.60 2.26
N PHE A 18 -7.67 2.31 2.39
CA PHE A 18 -7.10 1.23 1.60
C PHE A 18 -8.02 0.01 1.59
N HIS A 19 -7.79 -0.85 0.60
CA HIS A 19 -8.31 -2.21 0.52
C HIS A 19 -7.18 -3.20 0.76
N THR A 20 -7.50 -4.38 1.27
CA THR A 20 -6.54 -5.47 1.48
C THR A 20 -6.87 -6.66 0.61
N GLY A 21 -5.84 -7.28 0.03
CA GLY A 21 -5.90 -8.54 -0.70
C GLY A 21 -5.18 -9.65 0.06
N ASP A 22 -4.45 -10.50 -0.67
CA ASP A 22 -3.68 -11.60 -0.07
C ASP A 22 -2.46 -11.07 0.70
N ALA A 23 -2.44 -11.27 2.01
CA ALA A 23 -1.33 -10.86 2.88
C ALA A 23 0.00 -11.58 2.57
N GLN A 24 -0.01 -12.66 1.77
CA GLN A 24 1.19 -13.31 1.25
C GLN A 24 1.68 -12.73 -0.08
N SER A 25 0.93 -11.84 -0.73
CA SER A 25 1.41 -11.14 -1.93
C SER A 25 2.63 -10.27 -1.63
N CYS A 26 3.48 -10.08 -2.65
CA CYS A 26 4.69 -9.29 -2.55
C CYS A 26 4.56 -7.84 -3.01
N ALA A 27 3.38 -7.40 -3.44
CA ALA A 27 3.16 -6.06 -3.99
C ALA A 27 2.18 -5.25 -3.13
N ALA A 28 2.54 -4.01 -2.84
CA ALA A 28 1.64 -2.96 -2.38
C ALA A 28 1.47 -1.91 -3.49
N VAL A 29 0.31 -1.28 -3.56
CA VAL A 29 0.00 -0.26 -4.57
C VAL A 29 -0.46 1.04 -3.90
N VAL A 30 0.16 2.15 -4.30
CA VAL A 30 -0.16 3.50 -3.82
C VAL A 30 -0.71 4.30 -4.99
N THR A 31 -2.00 4.63 -4.95
CA THR A 31 -2.74 5.25 -6.07
C THR A 31 -2.67 6.80 -6.09
N MET A 32 -1.84 7.37 -5.20
CA MET A 32 -1.60 8.81 -5.06
C MET A 32 -2.90 9.61 -4.94
N GLY A 33 -3.11 10.62 -5.79
CA GLY A 33 -4.31 11.45 -5.82
C GLY A 33 -5.44 10.89 -6.68
N SER A 34 -5.26 9.74 -7.34
CA SER A 34 -6.31 9.13 -8.16
C SER A 34 -7.32 8.36 -7.31
N HIS A 35 -8.56 8.29 -7.80
CA HIS A 35 -9.56 7.33 -7.35
C HIS A 35 -9.60 6.19 -8.37
N LEU A 36 -8.90 5.09 -8.07
CA LEU A 36 -8.89 3.89 -8.90
C LEU A 36 -9.84 2.85 -8.31
N ASP A 37 -9.88 1.66 -8.89
CA ASP A 37 -10.55 0.51 -8.27
C ASP A 37 -9.56 -0.24 -7.38
N GLU A 38 -9.29 0.27 -6.17
CA GLU A 38 -8.33 -0.37 -5.25
C GLU A 38 -8.74 -1.79 -4.87
N GLN A 39 -10.04 -2.10 -4.83
CA GLN A 39 -10.51 -3.48 -4.63
C GLN A 39 -10.12 -4.37 -5.81
N GLY A 40 -10.38 -3.94 -7.05
CA GLY A 40 -9.95 -4.66 -8.25
C GLY A 40 -8.43 -4.84 -8.34
N ILE A 41 -7.64 -3.87 -7.84
CA ILE A 41 -6.18 -3.99 -7.74
C ILE A 41 -5.76 -5.08 -6.74
N CYS A 42 -6.43 -5.16 -5.59
CA CYS A 42 -6.23 -6.25 -4.62
C CYS A 42 -6.63 -7.60 -5.21
N ASP A 43 -7.76 -7.68 -5.90
CA ASP A 43 -8.26 -8.89 -6.56
C ASP A 43 -7.31 -9.36 -7.69
N ALA A 44 -6.60 -8.43 -8.34
CA ALA A 44 -5.54 -8.71 -9.31
C ALA A 44 -4.22 -9.22 -8.67
N GLY A 45 -4.13 -9.21 -7.34
CA GLY A 45 -3.04 -9.85 -6.59
C GLY A 45 -2.18 -8.90 -5.75
N ALA A 46 -2.57 -7.64 -5.51
CA ALA A 46 -1.88 -6.80 -4.52
C ALA A 46 -2.22 -7.24 -3.08
N ALA A 47 -1.27 -7.11 -2.16
CA ALA A 47 -1.51 -7.34 -0.74
C ALA A 47 -2.37 -6.22 -0.12
N ILE A 48 -2.14 -4.99 -0.58
CA ILE A 48 -2.80 -3.78 -0.11
C ILE A 48 -2.76 -2.73 -1.22
N ALA A 49 -3.86 -2.00 -1.39
CA ALA A 49 -3.96 -0.90 -2.35
C ALA A 49 -4.72 0.28 -1.73
N GLY A 50 -4.19 1.48 -1.85
CA GLY A 50 -4.79 2.67 -1.24
C GLY A 50 -4.20 3.98 -1.74
N SER A 51 -4.88 5.09 -1.42
CA SER A 51 -4.45 6.44 -1.83
C SER A 51 -3.45 7.05 -0.84
N CYS A 52 -2.60 7.96 -1.32
CA CYS A 52 -1.67 8.72 -0.47
C CYS A 52 -1.62 10.18 -0.90
N LYS A 53 -2.16 11.05 -0.05
CA LYS A 53 -2.35 12.48 -0.37
C LYS A 53 -1.37 13.42 0.34
N THR A 54 -0.73 12.96 1.42
CA THR A 54 0.21 13.79 2.18
C THR A 54 1.58 13.13 2.24
N GLU A 55 2.60 13.94 2.00
CA GLU A 55 4.04 13.61 1.99
C GLU A 55 4.65 13.36 3.37
N ASN A 56 3.79 13.29 4.41
CA ASN A 56 4.18 13.06 5.80
C ASN A 56 3.36 11.89 6.38
N LEU A 57 2.25 12.17 7.06
CA LEU A 57 1.42 11.18 7.74
C LEU A 57 0.90 10.07 6.81
N GLY A 58 0.62 10.39 5.54
CA GLY A 58 0.28 9.39 4.53
C GLY A 58 1.41 8.38 4.31
N ILE A 59 2.63 8.88 4.08
CA ILE A 59 3.83 8.06 3.90
C ILE A 59 4.17 7.27 5.17
N GLU A 60 4.06 7.88 6.36
CA GLU A 60 4.27 7.19 7.64
C GLU A 60 3.38 5.95 7.77
N LYS A 61 2.09 6.07 7.41
CA LYS A 61 1.14 4.95 7.44
C LYS A 61 1.46 3.87 6.42
N ILE A 62 1.89 4.26 5.21
CA ILE A 62 2.33 3.30 4.18
C ILE A 62 3.51 2.51 4.70
N ILE A 63 4.55 3.18 5.20
CA ILE A 63 5.76 2.54 5.70
C ILE A 63 5.39 1.58 6.85
N ALA A 64 4.60 2.03 7.82
CA ALA A 64 4.18 1.20 8.95
C ALA A 64 3.43 -0.08 8.52
N ASN A 65 2.50 0.03 7.57
CA ASN A 65 1.77 -1.13 7.06
C ASN A 65 2.62 -2.03 6.15
N VAL A 66 3.58 -1.49 5.40
CA VAL A 66 4.48 -2.29 4.57
C VAL A 66 5.48 -3.08 5.43
N ILE A 67 6.19 -2.43 6.34
CA ILE A 67 7.25 -3.10 7.11
C ILE A 67 6.70 -4.12 8.13
N SER A 68 5.42 -4.00 8.50
CA SER A 68 4.74 -4.98 9.36
C SER A 68 4.27 -6.23 8.60
N ASN A 69 4.45 -6.30 7.27
CA ASN A 69 4.23 -7.49 6.47
C ASN A 69 5.50 -7.85 5.65
N PRO A 70 6.30 -8.84 6.09
CA PRO A 70 7.55 -9.22 5.45
C PRO A 70 7.39 -9.82 4.04
N ASN A 71 6.16 -10.15 3.63
CA ASN A 71 5.91 -10.65 2.28
C ASN A 71 5.96 -9.54 1.24
N ILE A 72 5.66 -8.29 1.61
CA ILE A 72 5.65 -7.14 0.69
C ILE A 72 7.09 -6.72 0.36
N ARG A 73 7.47 -6.86 -0.91
CA ARG A 73 8.81 -6.58 -1.43
C ARG A 73 8.84 -5.48 -2.49
N PHE A 74 7.67 -5.09 -2.99
CA PHE A 74 7.52 -4.08 -4.03
C PHE A 74 6.41 -3.10 -3.64
N ILE A 75 6.65 -1.83 -3.92
CA ILE A 75 5.64 -0.77 -3.84
C ILE A 75 5.52 -0.19 -5.25
N LEU A 76 4.32 -0.20 -5.82
CA LEU A 76 4.01 0.51 -7.06
C LEU A 76 3.38 1.85 -6.71
N CYS A 77 4.06 2.93 -7.08
CA CYS A 77 3.52 4.28 -7.04
C CYS A 77 2.86 4.58 -8.39
N CYS A 78 1.54 4.78 -8.41
CA CYS A 78 0.78 5.03 -9.63
C CYS A 78 -0.33 6.05 -9.40
N GLY A 79 -1.08 6.36 -10.45
CA GLY A 79 -2.11 7.39 -10.41
C GLY A 79 -1.54 8.80 -10.60
N THR A 80 -2.40 9.80 -10.34
CA THR A 80 -2.07 11.22 -10.55
C THR A 80 -1.30 11.74 -9.35
N GLU A 81 -0.17 12.40 -9.60
CA GLU A 81 0.61 13.06 -8.56
C GLU A 81 -0.24 14.12 -7.82
N VAL A 82 0.03 14.27 -6.52
CA VAL A 82 -0.72 15.18 -5.65
C VAL A 82 -0.10 16.58 -5.75
N LYS A 83 -0.79 17.50 -6.42
CA LYS A 83 -0.32 18.88 -6.57
C LYS A 83 -0.04 19.54 -5.21
N GLY A 84 1.12 20.14 -5.05
CA GLY A 84 1.54 20.83 -3.83
C GLY A 84 2.27 19.90 -2.84
N HIS A 85 1.66 18.76 -2.52
CA HIS A 85 2.24 17.76 -1.62
C HIS A 85 3.39 16.96 -2.27
N LEU A 86 3.25 16.62 -3.57
CA LEU A 86 4.21 15.81 -4.32
C LEU A 86 4.55 14.50 -3.59
N SER A 87 3.52 13.84 -3.05
CA SER A 87 3.67 12.64 -2.22
C SER A 87 4.27 11.45 -2.96
N GLY A 88 4.14 11.39 -4.29
CA GLY A 88 4.78 10.33 -5.08
C GLY A 88 6.27 10.54 -5.31
N GLN A 89 6.72 11.79 -5.31
CA GLN A 89 8.14 12.15 -5.43
C GLN A 89 8.89 12.08 -4.09
N SER A 90 8.21 12.42 -3.00
CA SER A 90 8.76 12.51 -1.64
C SER A 90 9.11 11.15 -1.07
#